data_AF-A0A8C6F1N8-F1
#
_entry.id   AF-A0A8C6F1N8-F1
#
_cell.length_a   1.000
_cell.length_b   1.000
_cell.length_c   1.000
_cell.angle_alpha   90.00
_cell.angle_beta   90.00
_cell.angle_gamma   90.00
#
_symmetry.space_group_name_H-M   'P 1'
#
loop_
_entity.id
_entity.type
_entity.pdbx_description
1 polymer ?
#
loop_
_entity_poly.entity_id
_entity_poly.type
_entity_poly.pdbx_seq_one_letter_code
_entity_poly.pdbx_strand_id
1 'polypeptide(L)'
;MCRWPLLLLCGLLPGAAVGGSGGPFPHRTLLDSEGKYWLSWGPRGDRLAFRLEVRTAGYVGFGFSPTGTMAAADIVVGGVLRGRPYLQPCWLAIARTETCDEKGLQQRGNCCRASP
;
A
#
# COMPACT_ATOMS: atom_id res chain seq x y z
N MET A 1 -32.21 -9.95 58.54
CA MET A 1 -31.13 -10.48 57.67
C MET A 1 -31.57 -10.21 56.24
N CYS A 2 -30.91 -9.29 55.52
CA CYS A 2 -30.99 -9.08 54.05
C CYS A 2 -30.34 -7.72 53.73
N ARG A 3 -29.01 -7.68 53.61
CA ARG A 3 -28.29 -6.58 52.95
C ARG A 3 -26.99 -7.13 52.37
N TRP A 4 -27.01 -7.57 51.11
CA TRP A 4 -25.81 -7.78 50.31
C TRP A 4 -25.92 -6.88 49.08
N PRO A 5 -25.03 -5.88 48.90
CA PRO A 5 -25.01 -5.07 47.70
C PRO A 5 -24.32 -5.87 46.58
N LEU A 6 -25.00 -6.06 45.46
CA LEU A 6 -24.36 -6.49 44.21
C LEU A 6 -23.51 -5.33 43.69
N LEU A 7 -22.21 -5.45 43.86
CA LEU A 7 -21.24 -4.76 43.03
C LEU A 7 -20.23 -5.79 42.50
N LEU A 8 -19.92 -5.62 41.22
CA LEU A 8 -18.74 -6.10 40.51
C LEU A 8 -18.73 -7.59 40.14
N LEU A 9 -19.09 -7.86 38.88
CA LEU A 9 -18.15 -8.49 37.94
C LEU A 9 -18.63 -8.30 36.48
N CYS A 10 -18.53 -7.06 35.96
CA CYS A 10 -18.45 -6.87 34.51
C CYS A 10 -16.97 -6.91 34.15
N GLY A 11 -16.44 -8.11 33.99
CA GLY A 11 -15.00 -8.28 33.78
C GLY A 11 -14.69 -9.68 33.30
N LEU A 12 -14.87 -9.89 31.99
CA LEU A 12 -14.13 -10.82 31.12
C LEU A 12 -14.92 -10.96 29.81
N LEU A 13 -14.95 -9.89 29.01
CA LEU A 13 -15.09 -10.07 27.57
C LEU A 13 -13.68 -10.33 27.06
N PRO A 14 -13.37 -11.50 26.47
CA PRO A 14 -12.19 -11.64 25.65
C PRO A 14 -12.27 -10.56 24.59
N GLY A 15 -11.34 -9.60 24.65
CA GLY A 15 -11.18 -8.65 23.57
C GLY A 15 -11.00 -9.45 22.29
N ALA A 16 -11.99 -9.38 21.41
CA ALA A 16 -11.81 -9.84 20.06
C ALA A 16 -10.68 -8.98 19.49
N ALA A 17 -9.46 -9.52 19.48
CA ALA A 17 -8.45 -9.03 18.58
C ALA A 17 -9.04 -9.22 17.19
N VAL A 18 -9.62 -8.15 16.64
CA VAL A 18 -9.81 -8.03 15.21
C VAL A 18 -8.41 -7.97 14.63
N GLY A 19 -7.77 -9.14 14.55
CA GLY A 19 -6.65 -9.36 13.67
C GLY A 19 -7.21 -9.02 12.31
N GLY A 20 -6.71 -7.93 11.71
CA GLY A 20 -7.00 -7.54 10.35
C GLY A 20 -6.48 -8.61 9.40
N SER A 21 -7.14 -9.77 9.37
CA SER A 21 -7.06 -10.70 8.27
C SER A 21 -7.91 -10.07 7.19
N GLY A 22 -7.32 -9.11 6.47
CA GLY A 22 -7.75 -8.89 5.11
C GLY A 22 -7.75 -10.27 4.47
N GLY A 23 -8.95 -10.80 4.17
CA GLY A 23 -9.20 -12.09 3.54
C GLY A 23 -8.29 -12.46 2.36
N PRO A 24 -8.44 -13.64 1.77
CA PRO A 24 -7.43 -14.18 0.86
C PRO A 24 -7.13 -13.25 -0.34
N PHE A 25 -5.85 -13.19 -0.73
CA PHE A 25 -5.42 -12.70 -2.05
C PHE A 25 -5.34 -13.93 -2.97
N PRO A 26 -6.38 -14.21 -3.79
CA PRO A 26 -6.47 -15.45 -4.57
C PRO A 26 -5.46 -15.52 -5.71
N HIS A 27 -4.94 -14.38 -6.16
CA HIS A 27 -3.99 -14.32 -7.26
C HIS A 27 -2.60 -13.95 -6.73
N ARG A 28 -1.57 -14.57 -7.30
CA ARG A 28 -0.18 -14.32 -6.98
C ARG A 28 0.71 -14.56 -8.20
N THR A 29 1.72 -13.71 -8.39
CA THR A 29 2.74 -13.89 -9.43
C THR A 29 4.10 -13.37 -8.97
N LEU A 30 5.14 -13.85 -9.63
CA LEU A 30 6.52 -13.41 -9.44
C LEU A 30 6.88 -12.39 -10.54
N LEU A 31 7.47 -11.26 -10.16
CA LEU A 31 7.80 -10.17 -11.09
C LEU A 31 9.29 -10.05 -11.41
N ASP A 32 10.14 -10.89 -10.79
CA ASP A 32 11.57 -10.95 -11.05
C ASP A 32 12.03 -12.40 -11.25
N SER A 33 13.16 -12.61 -11.93
CA SER A 33 13.70 -13.95 -12.15
C SER A 33 14.33 -14.57 -10.89
N GLU A 34 14.63 -13.77 -9.87
CA GLU A 34 15.35 -14.21 -8.67
C GLU A 34 14.43 -14.61 -7.51
N GLY A 35 13.11 -14.52 -7.66
CA GLY A 35 12.18 -14.94 -6.61
C GLY A 35 12.00 -13.90 -5.49
N LYS A 36 12.44 -12.65 -5.69
CA LYS A 36 12.51 -11.61 -4.66
C LYS A 36 11.34 -10.64 -4.69
N TYR A 37 10.52 -10.64 -5.74
CA TYR A 37 9.44 -9.69 -5.96
C TYR A 37 8.13 -10.44 -6.22
N TRP A 38 7.32 -10.58 -5.16
CA TRP A 38 6.00 -11.18 -5.24
C TRP A 38 4.90 -10.13 -5.26
N LEU A 39 3.96 -10.31 -6.19
CA LEU A 39 2.71 -9.56 -6.26
C LEU A 39 1.55 -10.50 -5.94
N SER A 40 0.71 -10.12 -4.98
CA SER A 40 -0.55 -10.80 -4.69
C SER A 40 -1.71 -9.81 -4.80
N TRP A 41 -2.86 -10.22 -5.33
CA TRP A 41 -4.02 -9.34 -5.47
C TRP A 41 -5.36 -10.05 -5.36
N GLY A 42 -6.40 -9.27 -5.07
CA GLY A 42 -7.74 -9.77 -4.81
C GLY A 42 -8.76 -8.67 -4.55
N PRO A 43 -10.05 -8.95 -4.80
CA PRO A 43 -11.12 -8.00 -4.56
C PRO A 43 -11.28 -7.71 -3.07
N ARG A 44 -11.67 -6.46 -2.76
CA ARG A 44 -11.95 -5.90 -1.43
C ARG A 44 -13.14 -4.98 -1.52
N GLY A 45 -14.34 -5.55 -1.44
CA GLY A 45 -15.56 -4.82 -1.73
C GLY A 45 -15.56 -4.35 -3.19
N ASP A 46 -15.67 -3.05 -3.39
CA ASP A 46 -15.64 -2.36 -4.69
C ASP A 46 -14.22 -2.07 -5.20
N ARG A 47 -13.17 -2.41 -4.43
CA ARG A 47 -11.78 -2.12 -4.78
C ARG A 47 -10.99 -3.37 -5.08
N LEU A 48 -9.91 -3.20 -5.85
CA LEU A 48 -8.88 -4.21 -6.01
C LEU A 48 -7.72 -3.88 -5.07
N ALA A 49 -7.34 -4.82 -4.20
CA ALA A 49 -6.21 -4.65 -3.31
C ALA A 49 -5.00 -5.42 -3.82
N PHE A 50 -3.84 -4.78 -3.70
CA PHE A 50 -2.54 -5.33 -4.07
C PHE A 50 -1.66 -5.42 -2.83
N ARG A 51 -0.88 -6.50 -2.75
CA ARG A 51 0.17 -6.71 -1.76
C ARG A 51 1.48 -6.97 -2.48
N LEU A 52 2.49 -6.16 -2.16
CA LEU A 52 3.85 -6.30 -2.63
C LEU A 52 4.70 -6.92 -1.51
N GLU A 53 5.35 -8.03 -1.80
CA GLU A 53 6.32 -8.69 -0.91
C GLU A 53 7.67 -8.69 -1.63
N VAL A 54 8.53 -7.73 -1.28
CA VAL A 54 9.77 -7.47 -2.02
C VAL A 54 10.98 -7.47 -1.09
N ARG A 55 12.03 -8.19 -1.47
CA ARG A 55 13.36 -8.08 -0.82
C ARG A 55 14.14 -6.94 -1.49
N THR A 56 14.25 -5.80 -0.81
CA THR A 56 15.01 -4.63 -1.28
C THR A 56 15.74 -3.95 -0.12
N ALA A 57 16.87 -3.30 -0.41
CA ALA A 57 17.56 -2.40 0.52
C ALA A 57 17.20 -0.92 0.29
N GLY A 58 16.37 -0.61 -0.71
CA GLY A 58 16.02 0.75 -1.12
C GLY A 58 14.54 0.90 -1.47
N TYR A 59 14.29 1.27 -2.73
CA TYR A 59 12.97 1.61 -3.26
C TYR A 59 12.50 0.53 -4.24
N VAL A 60 11.19 0.46 -4.44
CA VAL A 60 10.51 -0.39 -5.44
C VAL A 60 9.47 0.46 -6.16
N GLY A 61 9.36 0.28 -7.47
CA GLY A 61 8.29 0.85 -8.29
C GLY A 61 7.34 -0.26 -8.72
N PHE A 62 6.04 -0.01 -8.61
CA PHE A 62 5.00 -0.89 -9.11
C PHE A 62 3.97 -0.07 -9.87
N GLY A 63 3.48 -0.56 -11.00
CA GLY A 63 2.47 0.16 -11.75
C GLY A 63 1.84 -0.65 -12.86
N PHE A 64 0.87 -0.02 -13.50
CA PHE A 64 0.14 -0.57 -14.64
C PHE A 64 0.38 0.29 -15.85
N SER A 65 0.58 -0.34 -17.01
CA SER A 65 0.64 0.38 -18.28
C SER A 65 -0.08 -0.40 -19.38
N PRO A 66 -0.58 0.29 -20.41
CA PRO A 66 -1.20 -0.37 -21.56
C PRO A 66 -0.22 -1.23 -22.36
N THR A 67 1.07 -0.90 -22.33
CA THR A 67 2.10 -1.50 -23.19
C THR A 67 3.08 -2.40 -22.46
N GLY A 68 2.97 -2.51 -21.12
CA GLY A 68 3.97 -3.18 -20.28
C GLY A 68 5.28 -2.40 -20.11
N THR A 69 5.40 -1.22 -20.72
CA THR A 69 6.54 -0.31 -20.51
C THR A 69 6.27 0.65 -19.35
N MET A 70 7.32 1.28 -18.84
CA MET A 70 7.16 2.31 -17.81
C MET A 70 6.50 3.59 -18.34
N ALA A 71 6.64 3.88 -19.63
CA ALA A 71 6.10 5.10 -20.21
C ALA A 71 4.56 5.10 -20.14
N ALA A 72 3.97 6.19 -19.67
CA ALA A 72 2.53 6.34 -19.46
C ALA A 72 1.92 5.29 -18.50
N ALA A 73 2.72 4.81 -17.55
CA ALA A 73 2.25 3.94 -16.49
C ALA A 73 1.72 4.72 -15.29
N ASP A 74 0.66 4.20 -14.67
CA ASP A 74 0.24 4.63 -13.34
C ASP A 74 1.11 3.92 -12.31
N ILE A 75 1.98 4.66 -11.62
CA ILE A 75 3.02 4.09 -10.77
C ILE A 75 2.86 4.51 -9.31
N VAL A 76 3.17 3.58 -8.42
CA VAL A 76 3.42 3.84 -7.01
C VAL A 76 4.86 3.47 -6.69
N VAL A 77 5.49 4.27 -5.85
CA VAL A 77 6.85 4.02 -5.39
C VAL A 77 6.79 3.79 -3.88
N GLY A 78 7.44 2.73 -3.44
CA GLY A 78 7.56 2.41 -2.02
C GLY A 78 8.97 1.99 -1.69
N GLY A 79 9.21 1.71 -0.42
CA GLY A 79 10.50 1.24 0.04
C GLY A 79 10.50 1.00 1.53
N VAL A 80 11.68 0.77 2.08
CA VAL A 80 11.87 0.60 3.52
C VAL A 80 12.74 1.74 4.04
N LEU A 81 12.21 2.50 4.98
CA LEU A 81 12.95 3.56 5.68
C LEU A 81 13.02 3.22 7.16
N ARG A 82 14.23 3.03 7.69
CA ARG A 82 14.47 2.67 9.11
C ARG A 82 13.65 1.44 9.55
N GLY A 83 13.63 0.41 8.71
CA GLY A 83 12.90 -0.84 8.97
C GLY A 83 11.37 -0.74 8.83
N ARG A 84 10.84 0.42 8.43
CA ARG A 84 9.39 0.61 8.21
C ARG A 84 9.09 0.74 6.72
N PRO A 85 8.14 -0.06 6.19
CA PRO A 85 7.72 0.11 4.81
C PRO A 85 6.92 1.42 4.66
N TYR A 86 7.07 2.08 3.52
CA TYR A 86 6.22 3.19 3.12
C TYR A 86 5.82 3.03 1.65
N LEU A 87 4.69 3.65 1.30
CA LEU A 87 4.15 3.69 -0.06
C LEU A 87 3.76 5.14 -0.35
N GLN A 88 4.26 5.68 -1.44
CA GLN A 88 3.96 7.01 -1.93
C GLN A 88 3.36 6.90 -3.33
N PRO A 89 2.15 7.45 -3.56
CA PRO A 89 1.64 7.57 -4.91
C PRO A 89 2.54 8.56 -5.67
N CYS A 90 3.11 8.11 -6.79
CA CYS A 90 3.85 8.98 -7.70
C CYS A 90 3.07 9.02 -9.01
N TRP A 91 2.27 10.06 -9.23
CA TRP A 91 1.43 10.15 -10.43
C TRP A 91 2.23 10.30 -11.74
N LEU A 92 3.57 10.32 -11.69
CA LEU A 92 4.43 10.51 -12.84
C LEU A 92 5.67 9.63 -12.71
N ALA A 93 5.60 8.42 -13.24
CA ALA A 93 6.78 7.84 -13.85
C ALA A 93 6.59 7.88 -15.36
N ILE A 94 7.03 9.02 -15.91
CA ILE A 94 7.39 9.25 -17.30
C ILE A 94 6.25 9.05 -18.33
N ALA A 95 5.34 10.01 -18.40
CA ALA A 95 4.70 10.35 -19.67
C ALA A 95 4.80 11.86 -19.87
N ARG A 96 5.60 12.23 -20.88
CA ARG A 96 5.92 13.60 -21.33
C ARG A 96 6.83 14.31 -20.33
N THR A 97 8.00 14.83 -20.67
CA THR A 97 8.19 16.15 -21.32
C THR A 97 7.16 17.23 -20.94
N GLU A 98 6.44 17.08 -19.83
CA GLU A 98 5.70 18.15 -19.18
C GLU A 98 6.42 18.36 -17.84
N THR A 99 7.27 19.38 -17.81
CA THR A 99 7.90 19.84 -16.58
C THR A 99 6.80 20.10 -15.56
N CYS A 100 7.03 19.74 -14.29
CA CYS A 100 6.03 19.86 -13.23
C CYS A 100 5.43 21.28 -13.05
N ASP A 101 6.02 22.27 -13.70
CA ASP A 101 5.56 23.64 -13.83
C ASP A 101 4.21 23.82 -14.57
N GLU A 102 3.88 23.00 -15.57
CA GLU A 102 2.78 23.36 -16.50
C GLU A 102 1.36 23.03 -15.97
N LYS A 103 1.23 22.35 -14.83
CA LYS A 103 -0.08 21.91 -14.29
C LYS A 103 -0.32 22.19 -12.81
N GLY A 104 0.44 23.12 -12.20
CA GLY A 104 0.27 23.44 -10.78
C GLY A 104 0.62 22.27 -9.84
N LEU A 105 1.49 21.36 -10.29
CA LEU A 105 2.04 20.28 -9.47
C LEU A 105 3.40 20.70 -8.91
N GLN A 106 3.51 20.79 -7.59
CA GLN A 106 4.76 21.13 -6.93
C GLN A 106 5.66 19.90 -6.82
N GLN A 107 6.93 20.06 -7.22
CA GLN A 107 7.95 19.04 -7.07
C GLN A 107 8.34 18.90 -5.59
N ARG A 108 8.23 17.69 -5.03
CA ARG A 108 8.55 17.39 -3.64
C ARG A 108 9.45 16.15 -3.59
N GLY A 109 10.76 16.38 -3.61
CA GLY A 109 11.76 15.33 -3.82
C GLY A 109 11.76 14.84 -5.27
N ASN A 110 11.77 13.53 -5.48
CA ASN A 110 11.76 12.92 -6.82
C ASN A 110 10.34 12.74 -7.38
N CYS A 111 9.32 13.35 -6.76
CA CYS A 111 7.91 13.20 -7.12
C CYS A 111 7.27 14.57 -7.39
N CYS A 112 6.27 14.62 -8.28
CA CYS A 112 5.44 15.80 -8.48
C CYS A 112 4.04 15.56 -7.92
N ARG A 113 3.52 16.52 -7.14
CA ARG A 113 2.29 16.41 -6.37
C ARG A 113 1.43 17.66 -6.58
N ALA A 114 0.11 17.51 -6.71
CA ALA A 114 -0.81 18.66 -6.69
C ALA A 114 -0.74 19.39 -5.34
N SER A 115 -0.62 20.72 -5.36
CA SER A 115 -0.74 21.51 -4.13
C SER A 115 -2.16 21.41 -3.56
N PRO A 116 -2.33 21.35 -2.22
CA PRO A 116 -3.65 21.39 -1.60
C PRO A 116 -4.38 22.71 -1.86
#